data_AF-A0A1G7S4P1-F1
#
_entry.id   AF-A0A1G7S4P1-F1
#
_cell.length_a   1.000
_cell.length_b   1.000
_cell.length_c   1.000
_cell.angle_alpha   90.00
_cell.angle_beta   90.00
_cell.angle_gamma   90.00
#
_symmetry.space_group_name_H-M   'P 1'
#
loop_
_entity.id
_entity.type
_entity.pdbx_description
1 polymer ?
#
loop_
_entity_poly.entity_id
_entity_poly.type
_entity_poly.pdbx_seq_one_letter_code
_entity_poly.pdbx_strand_id
1 'polypeptide(L)'
;MTLSDNIFQPGVILHEVIAGAFKASGSSFDAWCVENNVNRTTARQATYGQSGGDRGKELLSRMINDAGREVVSISYRARIEAEAKRCNEAAA
;
A
#
# COMPACT_ATOMS: atom_id res chain seq x y z
N MET A 1 -13.05 -14.69 3.39
CA MET A 1 -11.65 -14.22 3.31
C MET A 1 -10.87 -15.23 2.50
N THR A 2 -10.51 -14.89 1.27
CA THR A 2 -9.67 -15.73 0.39
C THR A 2 -8.20 -15.47 0.71
N LEU A 3 -7.34 -16.48 0.50
CA LEU A 3 -5.91 -16.47 0.87
C LEU A 3 -5.09 -15.28 0.32
N SER A 4 -5.59 -14.57 -0.69
CA SER A 4 -4.90 -13.48 -1.39
C SER A 4 -4.78 -12.17 -0.61
N ASP A 5 -5.52 -11.99 0.50
CA ASP A 5 -5.47 -10.77 1.32
C ASP A 5 -4.30 -10.72 2.31
N ASN A 6 -3.47 -11.77 2.36
CA ASN A 6 -2.44 -11.91 3.42
C ASN A 6 -1.03 -11.47 3.02
N ILE A 7 -0.80 -11.04 1.77
CA ILE A 7 0.55 -10.66 1.31
C ILE A 7 0.94 -9.24 1.71
N PHE A 8 -0.03 -8.35 1.91
CA PHE A 8 0.23 -6.94 2.19
C PHE A 8 0.23 -6.68 3.69
N GLN A 9 1.37 -6.24 4.21
CA GLN A 9 1.46 -5.75 5.58
C GLN A 9 1.38 -4.21 5.56
N PRO A 10 0.42 -3.60 6.28
CA PRO A 10 0.37 -2.15 6.41
C PRO A 10 1.67 -1.60 7.00
N GLY A 11 2.12 -0.47 6.46
CA GLY A 11 3.40 0.13 6.83
C GLY A 11 3.97 1.01 5.73
N VAL A 12 5.19 1.51 5.97
CA VAL A 12 5.84 2.47 5.06
C VAL A 12 6.03 1.91 3.65
N ILE A 13 6.46 0.65 3.53
CA ILE A 13 6.68 0.01 2.23
C ILE A 13 5.38 -0.07 1.44
N LEU A 14 4.28 -0.49 2.07
CA LEU A 14 2.99 -0.58 1.40
C LEU A 14 2.49 0.80 0.96
N HIS A 15 2.63 1.81 1.81
CA HIS A 15 2.27 3.19 1.49
C HIS A 15 3.05 3.71 0.27
N GLU A 16 4.37 3.55 0.26
CA GLU A 16 5.24 3.97 -0.84
C GLU A 16 4.88 3.27 -2.15
N VAL A 17 4.59 1.97 -2.09
CA VAL A 17 4.22 1.19 -3.27
C VAL A 17 2.89 1.64 -3.85
N ILE A 18 1.85 1.83 -3.02
CA ILE A 18 0.54 2.31 -3.49
C ILE A 18 0.69 3.70 -4.12
N ALA A 19 1.39 4.62 -3.46
CA ALA A 19 1.61 5.96 -3.98
C ALA A 19 2.43 5.95 -5.28
N GLY A 20 3.44 5.10 -5.36
CA GLY A 20 4.25 4.89 -6.56
C GLY A 20 3.45 4.31 -7.73
N ALA A 21 2.56 3.35 -7.46
CA ALA A 21 1.69 2.75 -8.46
C ALA A 21 0.71 3.77 -9.06
N PHE A 22 0.07 4.61 -8.23
CA PHE A 22 -0.74 5.73 -8.74
C PHE A 22 0.08 6.70 -9.59
N LYS A 23 1.33 6.99 -9.20
CA LYS A 23 2.19 7.88 -9.98
C LYS A 23 2.57 7.27 -11.33
N ALA A 24 2.86 5.97 -11.37
CA ALA A 24 3.19 5.26 -12.58
C ALA A 24 2.01 5.19 -13.57
N SER A 25 0.78 5.20 -13.09
CA SER A 25 -0.43 5.25 -13.92
C SER A 25 -0.85 6.66 -14.35
N GLY A 26 -0.08 7.69 -14.01
CA GLY A 26 -0.36 9.09 -14.39
C GLY A 26 -1.27 9.84 -13.41
N SER A 27 -1.51 9.29 -12.22
CA SER A 27 -2.28 9.91 -11.14
C SER A 27 -1.38 10.19 -9.92
N SER A 28 -1.97 10.36 -8.75
CA SER A 28 -1.27 10.42 -7.47
C SER A 28 -2.17 9.93 -6.35
N PHE A 29 -1.57 9.56 -5.22
CA PHE A 29 -2.33 9.20 -4.02
C PHE A 29 -3.31 10.31 -3.59
N ASP A 30 -2.90 11.57 -3.72
CA ASP A 30 -3.72 12.72 -3.35
C ASP A 30 -4.88 12.94 -4.34
N ALA A 31 -4.62 12.78 -5.64
CA ALA A 31 -5.66 12.85 -6.67
C ALA A 31 -6.71 11.75 -6.45
N TRP A 32 -6.27 10.51 -6.20
CA TRP A 32 -7.19 9.41 -5.88
C TRP A 32 -8.04 9.70 -4.64
N CYS A 33 -7.46 10.30 -3.59
CA CYS A 33 -8.19 10.70 -2.38
C CYS A 33 -9.29 11.73 -2.70
N VAL A 34 -8.99 12.73 -3.53
CA VAL A 34 -9.96 13.76 -3.95
C VAL A 34 -11.08 13.13 -4.78
N GLU A 35 -10.74 12.33 -5.78
CA GLU A 35 -11.69 11.66 -6.68
C GLU A 35 -12.64 10.72 -5.94
N ASN A 36 -12.16 10.06 -4.88
CA ASN A 36 -12.93 9.12 -4.08
C ASN A 36 -13.58 9.74 -2.85
N ASN A 37 -13.46 11.06 -2.66
CA ASN A 37 -13.94 11.79 -1.48
C ASN A 37 -13.45 11.18 -0.15
N VAL A 38 -12.18 10.76 -0.13
CA VAL A 38 -11.51 10.19 1.04
C VAL A 38 -10.58 11.24 1.65
N ASN A 39 -10.69 11.44 2.96
CA ASN A 39 -9.73 12.28 3.67
C ASN A 39 -8.31 11.70 3.57
N ARG A 40 -7.35 12.52 3.12
CA ARG A 40 -5.96 12.13 2.92
C ARG A 40 -5.31 11.51 4.17
N THR A 41 -5.59 12.07 5.34
CA THR A 41 -5.08 11.53 6.61
C THR A 41 -5.65 10.14 6.85
N THR A 42 -6.96 9.94 6.69
CA THR A 42 -7.60 8.62 6.85
C THR A 42 -7.04 7.59 5.87
N ALA A 43 -6.87 7.95 4.59
CA ALA A 43 -6.25 7.08 3.60
C ALA A 43 -4.82 6.69 4.01
N ARG A 44 -4.03 7.67 4.45
CA ARG A 44 -2.68 7.42 4.97
C ARG A 44 -2.73 6.47 6.16
N GLN A 45 -3.56 6.73 7.16
CA GLN A 45 -3.69 5.87 8.34
C GLN A 45 -4.08 4.42 8.00
N ALA A 46 -4.92 4.21 6.98
CA ALA A 46 -5.21 2.87 6.48
C ALA A 46 -3.97 2.18 5.90
N THR A 47 -3.16 2.86 5.08
CA THR A 47 -1.91 2.29 4.53
C THR A 47 -0.85 1.95 5.58
N TYR A 48 -0.84 2.66 6.71
CA TYR A 48 0.04 2.40 7.85
C TYR A 48 -0.56 1.46 8.91
N GLY A 49 -1.79 0.96 8.71
CA GLY A 49 -2.46 0.06 9.65
C GLY A 49 -3.00 0.73 10.93
N GLN A 50 -2.94 2.06 11.02
CA GLN A 50 -3.48 2.82 12.16
C GLN A 50 -5.02 2.82 12.17
N SER A 51 -5.66 2.42 11.07
CA SER A 51 -7.10 2.18 10.98
C SER A 51 -7.39 0.68 10.84
N GLY A 52 -7.14 -0.09 11.91
CA GLY A 52 -7.24 -1.56 11.89
C GLY A 52 -8.64 -2.17 11.87
N GLY A 53 -9.70 -1.36 12.00
CA GLY A 53 -11.09 -1.82 11.89
C GLY A 53 -11.51 -2.15 10.46
N ASP A 54 -12.68 -2.78 10.30
CA ASP A 54 -13.16 -3.28 9.01
C ASP A 54 -13.21 -2.20 7.92
N ARG A 55 -13.67 -0.99 8.27
CA ARG A 55 -13.68 0.16 7.34
C ARG A 55 -12.30 0.55 6.84
N GLY A 56 -11.28 0.49 7.70
CA GLY A 56 -9.91 0.84 7.30
C GLY A 56 -9.28 -0.24 6.43
N LYS A 57 -9.57 -1.52 6.71
CA LYS A 57 -9.18 -2.65 5.85
C LYS A 57 -9.85 -2.59 4.48
N GLU A 58 -11.14 -2.25 4.44
CA GLU A 58 -11.88 -2.06 3.19
C GLU A 58 -11.32 -0.89 2.37
N LEU A 59 -11.04 0.24 3.03
CA LEU A 59 -10.39 1.39 2.39
C LEU A 59 -9.01 1.03 1.82
N LEU A 60 -8.21 0.29 2.58
CA LEU A 60 -6.91 -0.21 2.11
C LEU A 60 -7.06 -1.12 0.89
N SER A 61 -8.01 -2.06 0.93
CA SER A 61 -8.27 -2.96 -0.20
C SER A 61 -8.69 -2.20 -1.46
N ARG A 62 -9.55 -1.17 -1.32
CA ARG A 62 -9.92 -0.27 -2.43
C ARG A 62 -8.70 0.43 -3.02
N MET A 63 -7.85 1.05 -2.19
CA MET A 63 -6.63 1.71 -2.67
C MET A 63 -5.71 0.76 -3.43
N ILE A 64 -5.52 -0.48 -2.94
CA ILE A 64 -4.69 -1.49 -3.60
C ILE A 64 -5.28 -1.89 -4.96
N ASN A 65 -6.59 -2.07 -5.04
CA ASN A 65 -7.25 -2.46 -6.28
C ASN A 65 -7.18 -1.33 -7.33
N ASP A 66 -7.49 -0.09 -6.92
CA ASP A 66 -7.53 1.06 -7.82
C ASP A 66 -6.13 1.50 -8.28
N ALA A 67 -5.10 1.30 -7.44
CA ALA A 67 -3.70 1.49 -7.83
C ALA A 67 -3.19 0.41 -8.81
N GLY A 68 -3.97 -0.65 -9.04
CA GLY A 68 -3.57 -1.82 -9.82
C GLY A 68 -2.94 -2.89 -8.92
N ARG A 69 -3.77 -3.82 -8.44
CA ARG A 69 -3.36 -4.86 -7.47
C ARG A 69 -2.13 -5.67 -7.91
N GLU A 70 -2.02 -6.02 -9.19
CA GLU A 70 -0.87 -6.76 -9.70
C GLU A 70 0.42 -5.96 -9.60
N VAL A 71 0.41 -4.70 -10.05
CA VAL A 71 1.55 -3.78 -9.97
C VAL A 71 1.97 -3.56 -8.52
N VAL A 72 1.00 -3.35 -7.63
CA VAL A 72 1.24 -3.24 -6.18
C VAL A 72 1.85 -4.53 -5.62
N SER A 73 1.36 -5.70 -6.03
CA SER A 73 1.87 -7.00 -5.55
C SER A 73 3.34 -7.23 -5.93
N ILE A 74 3.67 -7.00 -7.20
CA ILE A 74 5.03 -7.18 -7.73
C ILE A 74 5.99 -6.17 -7.07
N SER A 75 5.60 -4.90 -7.03
CA SER A 75 6.42 -3.83 -6.46
C SER A 75 6.62 -4.01 -4.95
N TYR A 76 5.59 -4.41 -4.22
CA TYR A 76 5.66 -4.69 -2.79
C TYR A 76 6.64 -5.83 -2.51
N ARG A 77 6.54 -6.95 -3.24
CA ARG A 77 7.48 -8.06 -3.11
C ARG A 77 8.92 -7.62 -3.33
N ALA A 78 9.20 -6.88 -4.40
CA ALA A 78 10.54 -6.40 -4.70
C ALA A 78 11.09 -5.49 -3.59
N ARG A 79 10.25 -4.65 -2.98
CA ARG A 79 10.64 -3.79 -1.86
C ARG A 79 10.94 -4.59 -0.60
N ILE A 80 10.15 -5.61 -0.29
CA ILE A 80 10.38 -6.50 0.86
C ILE A 80 11.69 -7.29 0.68
N GLU A 81 11.96 -7.81 -0.51
CA GLU A 81 13.22 -8.52 -0.82
C GLU A 81 14.44 -7.59 -0.66
N ALA A 82 14.34 -6.34 -1.14
CA ALA A 82 15.39 -5.34 -0.97
C ALA A 82 15.60 -4.94 0.50
N GLU A 83 14.51 -4.80 1.27
CA GLU A 83 14.52 -4.52 2.70
C GLU A 83 15.22 -5.64 3.48
N ALA A 84 14.83 -6.89 3.22
CA ALA A 84 15.43 -8.07 3.85
C ALA A 84 16.93 -8.16 3.57
N LYS A 85 17.35 -7.89 2.31
CA LYS A 85 18.77 -7.85 1.94
C LYS A 85 19.52 -6.79 2.75
N ARG A 86 18.98 -5.57 2.87
CA ARG A 86 19.61 -4.48 3.63
C ARG A 86 19.74 -4.82 5.12
N CYS A 87 18.71 -5.42 5.72
CA CYS A 87 18.76 -5.85 7.12
C CYS A 87 19.82 -6.91 7.36
N ASN A 88 19.99 -7.86 6.44
CA ASN A 88 21.04 -8.88 6.53
C ASN A 88 22.45 -8.29 6.41
N GLU A 89 22.65 -7.34 5.49
CA GLU A 89 23.94 -6.64 5.31
C GLU A 89 24.30 -5.78 6.53
N ALA A 90 23.32 -5.17 7.18
CA ALA A 90 23.56 -4.36 8.39
C ALA A 90 23.85 -5.20 9.65
N ALA A 91 23.52 -6.49 9.64
CA ALA A 91 23.74 -7.42 10.74
C ALA A 91 25.06 -8.21 10.63
N ALA A 92 25.74 -8.11 9.48
CA ALA A 92 27.03 -8.75 9.19
C ALA A 92 28.21 -7.81 9.53
#